data_AF-A0A125SQ02-F1
#
_entry.id   AF-A0A125SQ02-F1
#
_cell.length_a   1.000
_cell.length_b   1.000
_cell.length_c   1.000
_cell.angle_alpha   90.00
_cell.angle_beta   90.00
_cell.angle_gamma   90.00
#
_symmetry.space_group_name_H-M   'P 1'
#
loop_
_entity.id
_entity.type
_entity.pdbx_description
1 polymer ?
#
loop_
_entity_poly.entity_id
_entity_poly.type
_entity_poly.pdbx_seq_one_letter_code
_entity_poly.pdbx_strand_id
1 'polypeptide(L)'
;MKASKNIPAVLVLTCASVVAFAQTPPSGKTRQQVQQELVQARHDGIIPTTKNDYPPSAATVARNQDVHAVTKHPGERVPAQADLHDTAK
;
A
#
# COMPACT_ATOMS: atom_id res chain seq x y z
N MET A 1 37.73 -26.94 -62.81
CA MET A 1 36.84 -26.09 -63.63
C MET A 1 35.60 -25.77 -62.80
N LYS A 2 35.16 -24.51 -62.85
CA LYS A 2 34.10 -23.88 -62.04
C LYS A 2 32.69 -24.41 -62.34
N ALA A 3 31.85 -24.49 -61.31
CA ALA A 3 30.41 -24.12 -61.28
C ALA A 3 29.86 -24.41 -59.86
N SER A 4 29.94 -23.45 -58.91
CA SER A 4 28.87 -22.53 -58.47
C SER A 4 27.50 -23.16 -58.18
N LYS A 5 26.95 -22.92 -56.98
CA LYS A 5 25.53 -22.63 -56.66
C LYS A 5 25.49 -21.97 -55.26
N ASN A 6 24.73 -20.89 -55.15
CA ASN A 6 24.82 -19.87 -54.09
C ASN A 6 23.83 -20.16 -52.96
N ILE A 7 24.21 -20.02 -51.70
CA ILE A 7 23.25 -20.02 -50.57
C ILE A 7 23.16 -18.56 -50.07
N PRO A 8 22.01 -17.88 -50.26
CA PRO A 8 21.87 -16.50 -49.86
C PRO A 8 21.92 -16.36 -48.33
N ALA A 9 22.63 -15.31 -47.89
CA ALA A 9 22.61 -14.83 -46.53
C ALA A 9 21.17 -14.54 -46.11
N VAL A 10 20.69 -15.25 -45.10
CA VAL A 10 19.45 -14.92 -44.40
C VAL A 10 19.82 -14.60 -42.96
N LEU A 11 20.13 -13.33 -42.72
CA LEU A 11 20.17 -12.74 -41.38
C LEU A 11 18.71 -12.54 -40.95
N VAL A 12 18.15 -13.53 -40.24
CA VAL A 12 16.84 -13.38 -39.60
C VAL A 12 17.02 -12.51 -38.36
N LEU A 13 16.92 -11.19 -38.56
CA LEU A 13 16.68 -10.26 -37.46
C LEU A 13 15.20 -10.40 -37.08
N THR A 14 14.89 -11.35 -36.19
CA THR A 14 13.58 -11.39 -35.55
C THR A 14 13.46 -10.14 -34.69
N CYS A 15 12.70 -9.15 -35.16
CA CYS A 15 12.20 -8.08 -34.32
C CYS A 15 11.38 -8.71 -33.19
N ALA A 16 12.01 -8.93 -32.03
CA ALA A 16 11.26 -9.11 -30.80
C ALA A 16 10.56 -7.77 -30.56
N SER A 17 9.27 -7.71 -30.86
CA SER A 17 8.41 -6.58 -30.56
C SER A 17 8.50 -6.34 -29.06
N VAL A 18 9.27 -5.34 -28.64
CA VAL A 18 9.23 -4.88 -27.27
C VAL A 18 7.88 -4.19 -27.16
N VAL A 19 6.88 -4.92 -26.67
CA VAL A 19 5.62 -4.33 -26.23
C VAL A 19 5.94 -3.51 -24.99
N ALA A 20 6.37 -2.27 -25.20
CA ALA A 20 6.44 -1.26 -24.18
C ALA A 20 4.99 -0.90 -23.82
N PHE A 21 4.35 -1.73 -22.99
CA PHE A 21 3.18 -1.28 -22.26
C PHE A 21 3.66 -0.12 -21.39
N ALA A 22 3.11 1.06 -21.62
CA ALA A 22 3.26 2.19 -20.73
C ALA A 22 2.63 1.81 -19.39
N GLN A 23 3.40 1.12 -18.54
CA GLN A 23 3.04 0.93 -17.15
C GLN A 23 3.25 2.27 -16.48
N THR A 24 2.22 3.13 -16.49
CA THR A 24 2.18 4.26 -15.60
C THR A 24 2.32 3.68 -14.19
N PRO A 25 3.42 3.94 -13.45
CA PRO A 25 3.49 3.50 -12.07
C PRO A 25 2.26 4.07 -11.37
N PRO A 26 1.57 3.29 -10.51
CA PRO A 26 0.37 3.76 -9.85
C PRO A 26 0.69 5.09 -9.17
N SER A 27 0.03 6.17 -9.58
CA SER A 27 0.27 7.52 -9.12
C SER A 27 -0.29 7.78 -7.71
N GLY A 28 -0.46 6.72 -6.91
CA GLY A 28 -1.12 6.74 -5.62
C GLY A 28 -0.42 5.86 -4.58
N LYS A 29 -0.85 6.01 -3.34
CA LYS A 29 -0.33 5.24 -2.20
C LYS A 29 -0.46 3.75 -2.47
N THR A 30 0.57 2.99 -2.15
CA THR A 30 0.50 1.54 -2.20
C THR A 30 -0.50 1.03 -1.16
N ARG A 31 -1.04 -0.18 -1.35
CA ARG A 31 -1.94 -0.79 -0.36
C ARG A 31 -1.30 -0.87 1.03
N GLN A 32 0.01 -1.15 1.09
CA GLN A 32 0.76 -1.17 2.33
C GLN A 32 0.77 0.20 3.01
N GLN A 33 1.02 1.27 2.25
CA GLN A 33 1.02 2.63 2.79
C GLN A 33 -0.37 3.01 3.33
N VAL A 34 -1.45 2.67 2.60
CA VAL A 34 -2.82 2.92 3.08
C VAL A 34 -3.10 2.16 4.38
N GLN A 35 -2.64 0.91 4.50
CA GLN A 35 -2.81 0.14 5.73
C GLN A 35 -2.06 0.77 6.91
N GLN A 36 -0.83 1.25 6.69
CA GLN A 36 -0.04 1.94 7.71
C GLN A 36 -0.75 3.22 8.18
N GLU A 37 -1.32 4.00 7.26
CA GLU A 37 -2.09 5.19 7.62
C GLU A 37 -3.37 4.85 8.37
N LEU A 38 -4.04 3.75 8.03
CA LEU A 38 -5.23 3.30 8.76
C LEU A 38 -4.89 2.83 10.17
N VAL A 39 -3.71 2.22 10.37
CA VAL A 39 -3.22 1.87 11.72
C VAL A 39 -2.99 3.15 12.52
N GLN A 40 -2.30 4.14 11.96
CA GLN A 40 -2.09 5.42 12.63
C GLN A 40 -3.40 6.14 12.93
N ALA A 41 -4.33 6.22 11.97
CA ALA A 41 -5.63 6.88 12.17
C ALA A 41 -6.47 6.19 13.26
N ARG A 42 -6.33 4.88 13.43
CA ARG A 42 -6.99 4.14 14.52
C ARG A 42 -6.35 4.47 15.87
N HIS A 43 -5.02 4.49 15.92
CA HIS A 43 -4.27 4.88 17.11
C HIS A 43 -4.65 6.31 17.55
N ASP A 44 -4.74 7.24 16.60
CA ASP A 44 -5.14 8.62 16.85
C ASP A 44 -6.62 8.78 17.24
N GLY A 45 -7.44 7.72 17.10
CA GLY A 45 -8.86 7.71 17.43
C GLY A 45 -9.76 8.46 16.44
N ILE A 46 -9.23 8.90 15.29
CA ILE A 46 -9.96 9.72 14.31
C ILE A 46 -10.83 8.91 13.34
N ILE A 47 -10.80 7.58 13.42
CA ILE A 47 -11.71 6.73 12.65
C ILE A 47 -13.11 6.75 13.30
N PRO A 48 -14.16 7.26 12.61
CA PRO A 48 -15.51 7.25 13.14
C PRO A 48 -16.01 5.81 13.35
N THR A 49 -16.72 5.58 14.45
CA THR A 49 -17.34 4.28 14.74
C THR A 49 -18.66 4.08 14.01
N THR A 50 -19.29 5.17 13.57
CA THR A 50 -20.55 5.17 12.81
C THR A 50 -20.40 5.90 11.48
N LYS A 51 -21.27 5.59 10.52
CA LYS A 51 -21.18 6.11 9.14
C LYS A 51 -21.54 7.59 9.00
N ASN A 52 -22.16 8.19 10.02
CA ASN A 52 -22.70 9.56 9.97
C ASN A 52 -21.93 10.54 10.86
N ASP A 53 -20.86 10.11 11.53
CA ASP A 53 -20.08 10.92 12.47
C ASP A 53 -18.77 11.41 11.81
N TYR A 54 -18.91 12.07 10.65
CA TYR A 54 -17.77 12.65 9.94
C TYR A 54 -17.94 14.16 9.72
N PRO A 55 -16.98 15.00 10.17
CA PRO A 55 -15.81 14.63 10.97
C PRO A 55 -16.19 14.26 12.41
N PRO A 56 -15.47 13.33 13.07
CA PRO A 56 -15.81 12.91 14.43
C PRO A 56 -15.58 14.05 15.42
N SER A 57 -16.46 14.15 16.42
CA SER A 57 -16.28 15.11 17.52
C SER A 57 -15.04 14.80 18.36
N ALA A 58 -14.45 15.80 19.02
CA ALA A 58 -13.32 15.59 19.93
C ALA A 58 -13.64 14.59 21.06
N ALA A 59 -14.87 14.57 21.56
CA ALA A 59 -15.33 13.59 22.54
C ALA A 59 -15.37 12.17 21.96
N THR A 60 -15.72 12.02 20.68
CA THR A 60 -15.61 10.73 19.99
C THR A 60 -14.17 10.31 19.81
N VAL A 61 -13.29 11.22 19.41
CA VAL A 61 -11.85 10.92 19.26
C VAL A 61 -11.24 10.46 20.57
N ALA A 62 -11.47 11.18 21.68
CA ALA A 62 -10.98 10.80 23.00
C ALA A 62 -11.49 9.41 23.43
N ARG A 63 -12.80 9.15 23.27
CA ARG A 63 -13.37 7.83 23.56
C ARG A 63 -12.74 6.72 22.72
N ASN A 64 -12.50 6.97 21.44
CA ASN A 64 -11.88 5.99 20.55
C ASN A 64 -10.44 5.70 20.96
N GLN A 65 -9.68 6.73 21.37
CA GLN A 65 -8.33 6.58 21.92
C GLN A 65 -8.34 5.74 23.20
N ASP A 66 -9.29 5.99 24.11
CA ASP A 66 -9.42 5.22 25.36
C ASP A 66 -9.74 3.74 25.07
N VAL A 67 -10.70 3.48 24.17
CA VAL A 67 -11.06 2.12 23.76
C VAL A 67 -9.87 1.42 23.10
N HIS A 68 -9.14 2.14 22.24
CA HIS A 68 -7.95 1.63 21.58
C HIS A 68 -6.85 1.28 22.60
N ALA A 69 -6.58 2.17 23.56
CA ALA A 69 -5.62 1.97 24.63
C ALA A 69 -5.93 0.73 25.46
N VAL A 70 -7.18 0.58 25.92
CA VAL A 70 -7.58 -0.58 26.74
C VAL A 70 -7.48 -1.90 25.95
N THR A 71 -7.74 -1.86 24.63
CA THR A 71 -7.78 -3.07 23.80
C THR A 71 -6.40 -3.48 23.28
N LYS A 72 -5.56 -2.52 22.90
CA LYS A 72 -4.26 -2.75 22.26
C LYS A 72 -3.08 -2.60 23.20
N HIS A 73 -3.23 -1.80 24.26
CA HIS A 73 -2.19 -1.47 25.25
C HIS A 73 -2.63 -1.78 26.70
N PRO A 74 -3.09 -3.01 27.01
CA PRO A 74 -3.62 -3.33 28.33
C PRO A 74 -2.53 -3.27 29.42
N GLY A 75 -2.71 -2.40 30.41
CA GLY A 75 -1.77 -2.25 31.54
C GLY A 75 -0.47 -1.54 31.20
N GLU A 76 -0.34 -1.02 29.97
CA GLU A 76 0.81 -0.27 29.49
C GLU A 76 0.45 1.20 29.23
N ARG A 77 1.44 2.08 29.22
CA ARG A 77 1.23 3.47 28.79
C ARG A 77 1.12 3.50 27.28
N VAL A 78 0.08 4.16 26.76
CA VAL A 78 -0.12 4.33 25.32
C VAL A 78 1.11 5.03 24.72
N PRO A 79 1.73 4.46 23.68
CA PRO A 79 2.87 5.10 23.01
C PRO A 79 2.43 6.38 22.29
N ALA A 80 3.36 7.30 22.07
CA ALA A 80 3.08 8.58 21.39
C ALA A 80 2.87 8.43 19.86
N GLN A 81 3.18 7.28 19.30
CA GLN A 81 2.94 6.91 17.91
C GLN A 81 2.42 5.47 17.84
N ALA A 82 1.84 5.10 16.70
CA ALA A 82 1.44 3.73 16.48
C ALA A 82 2.65 2.79 16.50
N ASP A 83 2.49 1.63 17.12
CA ASP A 83 3.57 0.66 17.32
C ASP A 83 3.20 -0.75 16.81
N LEU A 84 3.97 -1.75 17.24
CA LEU A 84 3.74 -3.14 16.83
C LEU A 84 2.40 -3.69 17.33
N HIS A 85 1.91 -3.27 18.51
CA HIS A 85 0.63 -3.72 19.05
C HIS A 85 -0.55 -3.27 18.18
N ASP A 86 -0.40 -2.14 17.48
CA ASP A 86 -1.44 -1.57 16.62
C ASP A 86 -1.54 -2.25 15.25
N THR A 87 -0.46 -2.90 14.82
CA THR A 87 -0.40 -3.69 13.57
C THR A 87 -0.77 -5.16 13.75
N ALA A 88 -0.63 -5.70 14.97
CA ALA A 88 -0.97 -7.07 15.29
C ALA A 88 -2.50 -7.28 15.36
N LYS A 89 -3.00 -8.23 14.58
CA LYS A 89 -4.43 -8.56 14.46
C LYS A 89 -4.81 -9.77 15.30
#